data_AF-A0A0F3L899-F1
#
_entry.id   AF-A0A0F3L899-F1
#
_cell.length_a   1.000
_cell.length_b   1.000
_cell.length_c   1.000
_cell.angle_alpha   90.00
_cell.angle_beta   90.00
_cell.angle_gamma   90.00
#
_symmetry.space_group_name_H-M   'P 1'
#
loop_
_entity.id
_entity.type
_entity.pdbx_description
1 polymer ?
#
loop_
_entity_poly.entity_id
_entity_poly.type
_entity_poly.pdbx_seq_one_letter_code
_entity_poly.pdbx_strand_id
1 'polypeptide(L)' 'MRHRQPTAYAHSRPFPVTVAEFLEYLDFKFPEPEPKAGDTLDTIMFKAGQRAVALQMRREFEASLKRKED' A
#
# COMPACT_ATOMS: atom_id res chain seq x y z
N MET A 1 -15.71 21.00 2.08
CA MET A 1 -14.81 19.83 2.29
C MET A 1 -14.42 19.29 0.93
N ARG A 2 -13.14 19.35 0.55
CA ARG A 2 -12.69 18.80 -0.74
C ARG A 2 -12.62 17.27 -0.60
N HIS A 3 -13.56 16.55 -1.21
CA HIS A 3 -13.39 15.14 -1.48
C HIS A 3 -12.13 14.97 -2.34
N ARG A 4 -11.04 14.45 -1.76
CA ARG A 4 -9.95 13.91 -2.57
C ARG A 4 -10.56 12.75 -3.35
N GLN A 5 -10.78 12.94 -4.65
CA GLN A 5 -11.16 11.85 -5.54
C GLN A 5 -10.15 10.72 -5.35
N PRO A 6 -10.59 9.45 -5.17
CA PRO A 6 -9.67 8.32 -5.23
C PRO A 6 -9.11 8.32 -6.65
N THR A 7 -7.83 8.65 -6.80
CA THR A 7 -7.15 8.58 -8.08
C THR A 7 -7.27 7.16 -8.63
N ALA A 8 -7.82 7.09 -9.84
CA ALA A 8 -8.15 5.90 -10.62
C ALA A 8 -6.97 4.95 -10.88
N TYR A 9 -6.51 4.21 -9.87
CA TYR A 9 -5.48 3.18 -10.03
C TYR A 9 -6.05 1.86 -10.60
N ALA A 10 -7.38 1.67 -10.59
CA ALA A 10 -7.95 0.33 -10.53
C ALA A 10 -8.20 -0.39 -11.87
N HIS A 11 -8.25 0.27 -13.04
CA HIS A 11 -8.85 -0.36 -14.23
C HIS A 11 -8.06 -0.34 -15.55
N SER A 12 -6.86 0.25 -15.62
CA SER A 12 -6.18 0.41 -16.94
C SER A 12 -4.66 0.22 -16.98
N ARG A 13 -3.98 -0.19 -15.90
CA ARG A 13 -2.52 -0.40 -15.93
C ARG A 13 -2.11 -1.87 -16.06
N PRO A 14 -1.09 -2.19 -16.87
CA PRO A 14 -0.50 -3.53 -16.93
C PRO A 14 0.10 -3.93 -15.57
N PHE A 15 0.31 -5.23 -15.38
CA PHE A 15 0.98 -5.75 -14.18
C PHE A 15 2.31 -5.01 -13.94
N PRO A 16 2.65 -4.63 -12.69
CA PRO A 16 3.85 -3.84 -12.41
C PRO A 16 5.10 -4.55 -12.92
N VAL A 17 5.95 -3.82 -13.65
CA VAL A 17 7.18 -4.36 -14.27
C VAL A 17 8.45 -3.88 -13.55
N THR A 18 8.32 -2.88 -12.67
CA THR A 18 9.40 -2.44 -11.78
C THR A 18 9.05 -2.64 -10.31
N VAL A 19 10.08 -2.68 -9.45
CA VAL A 19 9.86 -2.76 -7.99
C VAL A 19 9.13 -1.51 -7.46
N ALA A 20 9.43 -0.33 -8.01
CA ALA A 20 8.75 0.90 -7.61
C ALA A 20 7.24 0.85 -7.93
N GLU A 21 6.88 0.42 -9.14
CA GLU A 21 5.48 0.23 -9.54
C GLU A 21 4.77 -0.84 -8.68
N PHE A 22 5.49 -1.91 -8.32
CA PHE A 22 4.95 -2.94 -7.44
C PHE A 22 4.65 -2.40 -6.03
N LEU A 23 5.53 -1.57 -5.47
CA LEU A 23 5.30 -0.94 -4.17
C LEU A 23 4.11 0.05 -4.20
N GLU A 24 3.96 0.81 -5.28
CA GLU A 24 2.77 1.67 -5.48
C GLU A 24 1.49 0.84 -5.59
N TYR A 25 1.55 -0.30 -6.30
CA TYR A 25 0.43 -1.24 -6.37
C TYR A 25 0.06 -1.79 -4.99
N LEU A 26 1.04 -2.13 -4.16
CA LEU A 26 0.78 -2.62 -2.80
C LEU A 26 0.12 -1.56 -1.91
N ASP A 27 0.54 -0.29 -2.00
CA ASP A 27 -0.10 0.81 -1.25
C ASP A 27 -1.54 1.05 -1.69
N PHE A 28 -1.81 0.93 -2.99
CA PHE A 28 -3.18 1.00 -3.53
C PHE A 28 -4.03 -0.19 -3.06
N LYS A 29 -3.46 -1.40 -3.07
CA LYS A 29 -4.18 -2.63 -2.71
C LYS A 29 -4.44 -2.77 -1.21
N PHE A 30 -3.55 -2.24 -0.39
CA PHE A 30 -3.60 -2.29 1.07
C PHE A 30 -3.58 -0.87 1.67
N PRO A 31 -4.65 -0.08 1.45
CA PRO A 31 -4.74 1.29 1.95
C PRO A 31 -4.84 1.31 3.48
N GLU A 32 -4.75 2.51 4.07
CA GLU A 32 -4.99 2.72 5.50
C GLU A 32 -6.34 2.11 5.89
N PRO A 33 -6.39 1.17 6.86
CA PRO A 33 -7.64 0.58 7.27
C PRO A 33 -8.52 1.63 7.94
N GLU A 34 -9.71 1.84 7.37
CA GLU A 34 -10.78 2.63 7.98
C GLU A 34 -11.83 1.66 8.55
N PRO A 35 -11.90 1.47 9.89
CA PRO A 35 -12.89 0.60 10.50
C PRO A 35 -14.31 1.04 10.16
N LYS A 36 -15.16 0.09 9.76
CA LYS A 36 -16.58 0.35 9.46
C LYS A 36 -17.47 -0.26 10.54
N ALA A 37 -18.68 0.29 10.68
CA ALA A 37 -19.69 -0.30 11.55
C ALA A 37 -19.94 -1.76 11.12
N GLY A 38 -19.80 -2.70 12.05
CA GLY A 38 -19.93 -4.14 11.81
C GLY A 38 -18.63 -4.87 11.48
N ASP A 39 -17.49 -4.18 11.33
CA ASP A 39 -16.18 -4.86 11.26
C ASP A 39 -15.85 -5.51 12.61
N THR A 40 -15.33 -6.74 12.58
CA THR A 40 -14.78 -7.40 13.77
C THR A 40 -13.37 -6.91 14.05
N LEU A 41 -12.91 -7.06 15.30
CA LEU A 41 -11.52 -6.75 15.66
C LEU A 41 -10.53 -7.53 14.79
N ASP A 42 -10.79 -8.81 14.54
CA ASP A 42 -9.94 -9.66 13.69
C ASP A 42 -9.84 -9.12 12.27
N THR A 43 -10.96 -8.64 11.70
CA THR A 43 -10.99 -8.05 10.36
C THR A 43 -10.14 -6.78 10.29
N ILE A 44 -10.24 -5.93 11.32
CA ILE A 44 -9.47 -4.68 11.42
C ILE A 44 -7.98 -5.01 11.53
N MET A 45 -7.62 -5.93 12.43
CA MET A 45 -6.24 -6.35 12.64
C MET A 45 -5.63 -7.00 11.40
N PHE A 46 -6.40 -7.81 10.68
CA PHE A 46 -5.94 -8.43 9.45
C PHE A 46 -5.64 -7.38 8.37
N LYS A 47 -6.55 -6.43 8.13
CA LYS A 47 -6.34 -5.31 7.19
C LYS A 47 -5.12 -4.47 7.58
N ALA A 48 -4.95 -4.18 8.88
CA ALA A 48 -3.80 -3.47 9.41
C ALA A 48 -2.48 -4.24 9.17
N GLY A 49 -2.49 -5.55 9.38
CA GLY A 49 -1.33 -6.43 9.13
C GLY A 49 -0.91 -6.42 7.67
N GLN A 50 -1.87 -6.53 6.74
CA GLN A 50 -1.58 -6.47 5.29
C GLN A 50 -0.89 -5.16 4.90
N ARG A 51 -1.39 -4.03 5.42
CA ARG A 51 -0.77 -2.72 5.20
C ARG A 51 0.62 -2.62 5.81
N ALA A 52 0.81 -3.12 7.03
CA ALA A 52 2.11 -3.08 7.70
C ALA A 52 3.19 -3.79 6.88
N VAL A 53 2.86 -4.93 6.25
CA VAL A 53 3.77 -5.65 5.35
C VAL A 53 4.13 -4.81 4.12
N ALA A 54 3.15 -4.18 3.47
CA ALA A 54 3.41 -3.31 2.32
C ALA A 54 4.36 -2.15 2.67
N LEU A 55 4.12 -1.50 3.81
CA LEU A 55 4.98 -0.42 4.31
C LEU A 55 6.40 -0.91 4.65
N GLN A 56 6.53 -2.10 5.22
CA GLN A 56 7.84 -2.68 5.53
C GLN A 56 8.63 -2.96 4.24
N MET A 57 8.00 -3.56 3.23
CA MET A 57 8.65 -3.82 1.94
C MET A 57 9.16 -2.53 1.29
N ARG A 58 8.37 -1.46 1.34
CA ARG A 58 8.77 -0.15 0.84
C ARG A 58 10.00 0.40 1.56
N ARG A 59 9.98 0.39 2.90
CA ARG A 59 11.10 0.89 3.72
C ARG A 59 12.39 0.13 3.46
N GLU A 60 12.33 -1.20 3.39
CA GLU A 60 13.50 -2.04 3.10
C GLU A 60 14.05 -1.78 1.70
N PHE A 61 13.17 -1.60 0.71
CA PHE A 61 13.59 -1.26 -0.65
C PHE A 61 14.26 0.13 -0.70
N GLU A 62 13.65 1.15 -0.10
CA GLU A 62 14.23 2.50 -0.01
C GLU A 62 15.60 2.48 0.71
N ALA A 63 15.74 1.70 1.78
CA ALA A 63 17.00 1.49 2.47
C ALA A 63 18.03 0.74 1.61
N SER A 64 17.60 -0.16 0.72
CA SER A 64 18.48 -0.86 -0.22
C SER A 64 19.02 0.05 -1.32
N LEU A 65 18.25 1.07 -1.73
CA LEU A 65 18.69 2.06 -2.72
C LEU A 65 19.75 2.99 -2.12
N LYS A 66 19.52 3.52 -0.91
CA LYS A 66 20.48 4.38 -0.22
C LYS A 66 21.85 3.73 -0.05
N ARG A 67 21.88 2.43 0.27
CA ARG A 67 23.13 1.64 0.40
C ARG A 67 23.94 1.49 -0.89
N LYS A 68 23.37 1.78 -2.05
CA LYS A 68 24.08 1.72 -3.34
C LYS A 68 24.66 3.07 -3.76
N GLU A 69 24.25 4.14 -3.10
CA GLU A 69 24.69 5.51 -3.37
C GLU A 69 25.93 5.89 -2.54
N ASP A 70 26.22 5.13 -1.48
CA ASP A 70 27.45 5.19 -0.65
C ASP A 70 28.53 4.21 -1.14
#